data_AF-A0A072VAB1-F1
#
_entry.id   AF-A0A072VAB1-F1
#
_cell.length_a   1.000
_cell.length_b   1.000
_cell.length_c   1.000
_cell.angle_alpha   90.00
_cell.angle_beta   90.00
_cell.angle_gamma   90.00
#
_symmetry.space_group_name_H-M   'P 1'
#
loop_
_entity.id
_entity.type
_entity.pdbx_description
1 polymer ?
#
loop_
_entity_poly.entity_id
_entity_poly.type
_entity_poly.pdbx_seq_one_letter_code
_entity_poly.pdbx_strand_id
1 'polypeptide(L)'
;MPAKGHYEIREFNIDVLEDGKDLSLCAKERPYCIYPSKGGLNPTFLRDIIARALHALPVIVDPIPKDIREEFGLLSLHDAYFGIHKPKDISEADLARKRLIFDEFFYLQLGQLFQMLEGLGTQVEKVGLLDKYRRPENNTVQRNGPVSPRRFWSSFPILLLPVNCKLFQKLFGI
;
A
#
# COMPACT_ATOMS: atom_id res chain seq x y z
N MET A 1 0.93 -40.04 -35.55
CA MET A 1 0.28 -38.74 -35.83
C MET A 1 -0.52 -38.34 -34.60
N PRO A 2 -0.33 -37.15 -34.01
CA PRO A 2 -1.10 -36.73 -32.84
C PRO A 2 -2.55 -36.49 -33.25
N ALA A 3 -3.50 -36.97 -32.44
CA ALA A 3 -4.92 -36.89 -32.73
C ALA A 3 -5.43 -35.43 -32.65
N LYS A 4 -6.11 -34.99 -33.69
CA LYS A 4 -6.67 -33.64 -33.85
C LYS A 4 -7.72 -33.42 -32.75
N GLY A 5 -7.39 -32.62 -31.72
CA GLY A 5 -8.27 -32.31 -30.58
C GLY A 5 -7.69 -32.60 -29.19
N HIS A 6 -6.46 -33.13 -29.10
CA HIS A 6 -5.77 -33.29 -27.83
C HIS A 6 -5.06 -31.99 -27.43
N TYR A 7 -5.42 -31.43 -26.27
CA TYR A 7 -4.69 -30.32 -25.68
C TYR A 7 -3.45 -30.87 -24.98
N GLU A 8 -2.28 -30.59 -25.54
CA GLU A 8 -1.01 -30.86 -24.88
C GLU A 8 -0.63 -29.64 -24.04
N ILE A 9 -0.38 -29.87 -22.75
CA ILE A 9 0.20 -28.84 -21.88
C ILE A 9 1.67 -28.67 -22.34
N ARG A 10 1.98 -27.53 -22.94
CA ARG A 10 3.30 -27.26 -23.54
C ARG A 10 4.32 -26.71 -22.55
N GLU A 11 3.84 -25.98 -21.56
CA GLU A 11 4.65 -25.40 -20.50
C GLU A 11 3.98 -25.70 -19.17
N PHE A 12 4.69 -26.44 -18.33
CA PHE A 12 4.29 -26.75 -16.98
C PHE A 12 5.51 -26.55 -16.07
N ASN A 13 5.44 -25.59 -15.15
CA ASN A 13 6.37 -25.53 -14.03
C ASN A 13 5.79 -26.44 -12.95
N ILE A 14 6.12 -27.73 -13.04
CA ILE A 14 5.79 -28.70 -12.00
C ILE A 14 6.98 -28.67 -11.04
N ASP A 15 6.80 -28.03 -9.89
CA ASP A 15 7.74 -28.16 -8.79
C ASP A 15 7.68 -29.63 -8.33
N VAL A 16 8.67 -30.45 -8.73
CA VAL A 16 8.79 -31.84 -8.28
C VAL A 16 9.15 -31.82 -6.80
N LEU A 17 8.21 -32.22 -5.95
CA LEU A 17 8.46 -32.41 -4.53
C LEU A 17 9.24 -33.72 -4.36
N GLU A 18 10.57 -33.65 -4.26
CA GLU A 18 11.35 -34.81 -3.87
C GLU A 18 11.01 -35.19 -2.43
N ASP A 19 10.54 -36.43 -2.26
CA ASP A 19 10.31 -37.04 -0.97
C ASP A 19 11.66 -37.28 -0.29
N GLY A 20 12.13 -36.29 0.48
CA GLY A 20 13.11 -36.55 1.52
C GLY A 20 14.33 -35.63 1.66
N LYS A 21 14.45 -34.47 0.98
CA LYS A 21 15.58 -33.56 1.30
C LYS A 21 15.46 -32.06 1.02
N ASP A 22 14.25 -31.53 0.77
CA ASP A 22 13.99 -30.09 0.79
C ASP A 22 12.81 -29.75 1.72
N LEU A 23 13.13 -29.45 2.98
CA LEU A 23 12.19 -29.08 4.05
C LEU A 23 11.55 -27.69 3.85
N SER A 24 10.95 -27.38 2.70
CA SER A 24 10.15 -26.14 2.59
C SER A 24 8.99 -26.11 1.59
N LEU A 25 8.79 -27.13 0.74
CA LEU A 25 7.65 -27.14 -0.19
C LEU A 25 6.54 -28.14 0.20
N CYS A 26 6.82 -29.06 1.12
CA CYS A 26 5.81 -29.91 1.74
C CYS A 26 5.37 -29.35 3.10
N ALA A 27 4.58 -28.27 3.12
CA ALA A 27 3.83 -27.87 4.30
C ALA A 27 2.70 -26.88 3.96
N LYS A 28 1.51 -27.45 3.73
CA LYS A 28 0.19 -26.78 3.77
C LYS A 28 -0.16 -25.92 2.55
N GLU A 29 -1.44 -25.90 2.21
CA GLU A 29 -2.12 -25.14 1.14
C GLU A 29 -1.94 -23.61 1.28
N ARG A 30 -0.70 -23.14 1.19
CA ARG A 30 -0.33 -21.75 1.44
C ARG A 30 -0.15 -21.03 0.10
N PRO A 31 -0.76 -19.85 -0.10
CA PRO A 31 -0.55 -19.06 -1.31
C PRO A 31 0.92 -18.63 -1.44
N TYR A 32 1.43 -18.59 -2.66
CA TYR A 32 2.79 -18.16 -2.96
C TYR A 32 2.81 -17.06 -4.03
N CYS A 33 3.84 -16.22 -3.98
CA CYS A 33 3.97 -15.09 -4.89
C CYS A 33 4.58 -15.53 -6.23
N ILE A 34 3.99 -15.05 -7.31
CA ILE A 34 4.47 -15.25 -8.67
C ILE A 34 5.22 -14.01 -9.10
N TYR A 35 6.52 -14.14 -9.35
CA TYR A 35 7.36 -13.06 -9.84
C TYR A 35 7.55 -13.22 -11.35
N PRO A 36 7.21 -12.21 -12.16
CA PRO A 36 7.44 -12.27 -13.60
C PRO A 36 8.95 -12.27 -13.85
N SER A 37 9.46 -13.40 -14.35
CA SER A 37 10.86 -13.51 -14.76
C SER A 37 10.99 -13.18 -16.25
N LYS A 38 11.93 -12.29 -16.60
CA LYS A 38 12.33 -12.01 -17.99
C LYS A 38 13.80 -12.42 -18.15
N GLY A 39 14.16 -13.01 -19.28
CA GLY A 39 15.55 -13.28 -19.63
C GLY A 39 16.18 -14.54 -19.01
N GLY A 40 15.39 -15.57 -18.69
CA GLY A 40 15.94 -16.87 -18.25
C GLY A 40 16.30 -16.95 -16.76
N LEU A 41 15.93 -15.95 -15.95
CA LEU A 41 16.09 -16.03 -14.49
C LEU A 41 15.12 -17.06 -13.91
N ASN A 42 15.60 -17.91 -13.02
CA ASN A 42 14.74 -18.88 -12.34
C ASN A 42 13.83 -18.15 -11.31
N PRO A 43 12.49 -18.30 -11.38
CA PRO A 43 11.57 -17.70 -10.41
C PRO A 43 11.85 -18.11 -8.95
N THR A 44 12.32 -19.34 -8.73
CA THR A 44 12.72 -19.85 -7.41
C THR A 44 13.93 -19.10 -6.87
N PHE A 45 14.93 -18.83 -7.72
CA PHE A 45 16.08 -18.02 -7.34
C PHE A 45 15.67 -16.60 -6.93
N LEU A 46 14.74 -15.98 -7.67
CA LEU A 46 14.21 -14.66 -7.33
C LEU A 46 13.45 -14.68 -5.99
N ARG A 47 12.63 -15.71 -5.76
CA ARG A 47 11.91 -15.92 -4.49
C ARG A 47 12.88 -16.03 -3.32
N ASP A 48 13.98 -16.76 -3.47
CA ASP A 48 14.99 -16.93 -2.43
C ASP A 48 15.76 -15.65 -2.12
N ILE A 49 16.07 -14.85 -3.15
CA ILE A 49 16.67 -13.52 -2.95
C ILE A 49 15.72 -12.63 -2.15
N ILE A 50 14.45 -12.56 -2.56
CA ILE A 50 13.44 -11.73 -1.88
C ILE A 50 13.27 -12.21 -0.43
N ALA A 51 13.22 -13.52 -0.20
CA ALA A 51 13.18 -14.10 1.13
C ALA A 51 14.35 -13.64 2.01
N ARG A 52 15.58 -13.69 1.49
CA ARG A 52 16.76 -13.22 2.22
C ARG A 52 16.71 -11.71 2.46
N ALA A 53 16.28 -10.93 1.48
CA ALA A 53 16.13 -9.49 1.60
C ALA A 53 15.14 -9.11 2.71
N LEU A 54 13.99 -9.80 2.80
CA LEU A 54 13.02 -9.60 3.87
C LEU A 54 13.62 -9.83 5.26
N HIS A 55 14.41 -10.88 5.43
CA HIS A 55 15.07 -11.17 6.70
C HIS A 55 16.22 -10.20 7.03
N ALA A 56 16.80 -9.56 6.02
CA ALA A 56 17.85 -8.57 6.17
C ALA A 56 17.33 -7.14 6.40
N LEU A 57 16.00 -6.93 6.37
CA LEU A 57 15.42 -5.62 6.62
C LEU A 57 15.76 -5.15 8.05
N PRO A 58 16.27 -3.92 8.23
CA PRO A 58 16.45 -3.35 9.56
C PRO A 58 15.09 -3.14 10.23
N VAL A 59 15.09 -2.83 11.53
CA VAL A 59 13.86 -2.46 12.23
C VAL A 59 13.24 -1.23 11.55
N ILE A 60 12.11 -1.46 10.86
CA ILE A 60 11.41 -0.42 10.12
C ILE A 60 10.50 0.32 11.09
N VAL A 61 10.75 1.61 11.27
CA VAL A 61 9.80 2.49 11.97
C VAL A 61 8.60 2.69 11.06
N ASP A 62 7.42 2.30 11.54
CA ASP A 62 6.18 2.44 10.77
C ASP A 62 5.84 3.94 10.62
N PRO A 63 5.69 4.46 9.38
CA PRO A 63 5.33 5.85 9.17
C PRO A 63 3.91 6.17 9.66
N ILE A 64 3.06 5.15 9.83
CA ILE A 64 1.69 5.30 10.32
C ILE A 64 1.64 4.99 11.82
N PRO A 65 1.15 5.93 12.65
CA PRO A 65 0.94 5.73 14.07
C PRO A 65 0.10 4.49 14.39
N LYS A 66 0.45 3.78 15.48
CA LYS A 66 -0.15 2.51 15.86
C LYS A 66 -1.67 2.59 16.03
N ASP A 67 -2.14 3.64 16.67
CA ASP A 67 -3.56 3.94 16.92
C ASP A 67 -4.36 4.11 15.63
N ILE A 68 -3.78 4.74 14.61
CA ILE A 68 -4.38 4.85 13.28
C ILE A 68 -4.45 3.47 12.60
N ARG A 69 -3.37 2.69 12.68
CA ARG A 69 -3.35 1.34 12.09
C ARG A 69 -4.45 0.46 12.71
N GLU A 70 -4.64 0.56 14.01
CA GLU A 70 -5.69 -0.15 14.73
C GLU A 70 -7.08 0.32 14.30
N GLU A 71 -7.32 1.64 14.19
CA GLU A 71 -8.60 2.22 13.74
C GLU A 71 -9.00 1.73 12.34
N PHE A 72 -8.04 1.63 11.42
CA PHE A 72 -8.29 1.22 10.03
C PHE A 72 -8.08 -0.28 9.76
N GLY A 73 -7.71 -1.06 10.78
CA GLY A 73 -7.40 -2.48 10.66
C GLY A 73 -6.29 -2.72 9.62
N LEU A 74 -5.15 -2.06 9.80
CA LEU A 74 -3.97 -2.13 8.95
C LEU A 74 -2.85 -2.90 9.65
N LEU A 75 -2.17 -3.77 8.89
CA LEU A 75 -0.95 -4.44 9.35
C LEU A 75 0.16 -3.42 9.61
N SER A 76 1.18 -3.80 10.41
CA SER A 76 2.43 -3.02 10.46
C SER A 76 3.12 -3.06 9.08
N LEU A 77 3.97 -2.07 8.79
CA LEU A 77 4.70 -2.03 7.53
C LEU A 77 5.57 -3.28 7.33
N HIS A 78 6.23 -3.73 8.40
CA HIS A 78 7.01 -4.97 8.39
C HIS A 78 6.13 -6.18 8.02
N ASP A 79 5.00 -6.36 8.69
CA ASP A 79 4.12 -7.50 8.45
C ASP A 79 3.47 -7.44 7.06
N ALA A 80 3.20 -6.24 6.53
CA ALA A 80 2.72 -6.09 5.17
C ALA A 80 3.76 -6.53 4.12
N TYR A 81 5.05 -6.24 4.31
CA TYR A 81 6.09 -6.75 3.42
C TYR A 81 6.22 -8.27 3.50
N PHE A 82 6.15 -8.85 4.69
CA PHE A 82 6.15 -10.30 4.81
C PHE A 82 4.88 -10.92 4.21
N GLY A 83 3.71 -10.35 4.46
CA GLY A 83 2.43 -10.85 3.97
C GLY A 83 2.28 -10.77 2.45
N ILE A 84 2.86 -9.77 1.78
CA ILE A 84 2.77 -9.67 0.32
C ILE A 84 3.75 -10.61 -0.41
N HIS A 85 4.83 -11.06 0.24
CA HIS A 85 5.88 -11.88 -0.36
C HIS A 85 5.89 -13.34 0.14
N LYS A 86 5.44 -13.57 1.37
CA LYS A 86 5.32 -14.85 2.05
C LYS A 86 4.02 -14.87 2.91
N PRO A 87 2.82 -14.88 2.33
CA PRO A 87 1.55 -14.96 3.07
C PRO A 87 1.26 -16.38 3.57
N LYS A 88 0.88 -16.57 4.84
CA LYS A 88 0.45 -17.84 5.45
C LYS A 88 -0.87 -18.35 4.88
N ASP A 89 -1.76 -17.42 4.52
CA ASP A 89 -3.05 -17.67 3.92
C ASP A 89 -3.44 -16.48 3.01
N ILE A 90 -4.53 -16.63 2.27
CA ILE A 90 -4.99 -15.61 1.31
C ILE A 90 -5.41 -14.33 2.06
N SER A 91 -5.95 -14.46 3.28
CA SER A 91 -6.38 -13.32 4.08
C SER A 91 -5.21 -12.43 4.49
N GLU A 92 -4.06 -13.02 4.87
CA GLU A 92 -2.84 -12.28 5.16
C GLU A 92 -2.32 -11.53 3.94
N ALA A 93 -2.38 -12.16 2.75
CA ALA A 93 -2.01 -11.50 1.49
C ALA A 93 -2.93 -10.30 1.19
N ASP A 94 -4.22 -10.44 1.44
CA ASP A 94 -5.21 -9.38 1.22
C ASP A 94 -5.05 -8.22 2.20
N LEU A 95 -4.78 -8.51 3.48
CA LEU A 95 -4.48 -7.49 4.49
C LEU A 95 -3.17 -6.74 4.19
N ALA A 96 -2.14 -7.46 3.75
CA ALA A 96 -0.89 -6.86 3.30
C ALA A 96 -1.11 -5.94 2.09
N ARG A 97 -1.89 -6.40 1.10
CA ARG A 97 -2.25 -5.59 -0.07
C ARG A 97 -3.03 -4.34 0.32
N LYS A 98 -4.02 -4.48 1.21
CA LYS A 98 -4.79 -3.35 1.74
C LYS A 98 -3.87 -2.32 2.39
N ARG A 99 -2.88 -2.75 3.18
CA ARG A 99 -1.90 -1.86 3.80
C ARG A 99 -1.04 -1.13 2.76
N LEU A 100 -0.53 -1.83 1.76
CA LEU A 100 0.34 -1.22 0.74
C LEU A 100 -0.43 -0.24 -0.17
N ILE A 101 -1.67 -0.57 -0.54
CA ILE A 101 -2.54 0.35 -1.29
C ILE A 101 -2.84 1.61 -0.46
N PHE A 102 -3.06 1.44 0.84
CA PHE A 102 -3.26 2.57 1.75
C PHE A 102 -2.04 3.49 1.75
N ASP A 103 -0.83 2.92 1.89
CA ASP A 103 0.42 3.70 1.89
C ASP A 103 0.57 4.47 0.57
N GLU A 104 0.38 3.81 -0.57
CA GLU A 104 0.45 4.45 -1.89
C GLU A 104 -0.53 5.62 -2.03
N PHE A 105 -1.80 5.38 -1.69
CA PHE A 105 -2.82 6.42 -1.74
C PHE A 105 -2.51 7.57 -0.78
N PHE A 106 -2.05 7.26 0.43
CA PHE A 106 -1.67 8.26 1.43
C PHE A 106 -0.52 9.15 0.93
N TYR A 107 0.54 8.56 0.37
CA TYR A 107 1.66 9.32 -0.19
C TYR A 107 1.26 10.20 -1.37
N LEU A 108 0.35 9.73 -2.23
CA LEU A 108 -0.21 10.55 -3.32
C LEU A 108 -0.94 11.78 -2.77
N GLN A 109 -1.71 11.62 -1.70
CA GLN A 109 -2.41 12.75 -1.04
C GLN A 109 -1.44 13.72 -0.37
N LEU A 110 -0.38 13.20 0.27
CA LEU A 110 0.67 14.01 0.87
C LEU A 110 1.38 14.85 -0.18
N GLY A 111 1.74 14.24 -1.32
CA GLY A 111 2.37 14.95 -2.43
C GLY A 111 1.48 16.06 -2.99
N GLN A 112 0.18 15.80 -3.11
CA GLN A 112 -0.78 16.81 -3.54
C GLN A 112 -0.91 17.96 -2.53
N LEU A 113 -1.01 17.67 -1.23
CA LEU A 113 -1.03 18.70 -0.19
C LEU A 113 0.26 19.54 -0.23
N PHE A 114 1.41 18.90 -0.42
CA PHE A 114 2.70 19.57 -0.49
C PHE A 114 2.74 20.55 -1.67
N GLN A 115 2.31 20.14 -2.87
CA GLN A 115 2.20 21.02 -4.04
C GLN A 115 1.27 22.22 -3.79
N MET A 116 0.14 22.00 -3.09
CA MET A 116 -0.77 23.09 -2.71
C MET A 116 -0.09 24.07 -1.75
N LEU A 117 0.67 23.58 -0.78
CA LEU A 117 1.40 24.41 0.18
C LEU A 117 2.55 25.19 -0.47
N GLU A 118 3.24 24.62 -1.45
CA GLU A 118 4.27 25.32 -2.21
C GLU A 118 3.70 26.49 -3.03
N GLY A 119 2.49 26.33 -3.56
CA GLY A 119 1.80 27.39 -4.30
C GLY A 119 1.35 28.58 -3.45
N LEU A 120 1.42 28.48 -2.12
CA LEU A 120 1.06 29.56 -1.19
C LEU A 120 2.31 30.39 -0.84
N GLY A 121 2.19 31.71 -1.02
CA GLY A 121 3.32 32.64 -0.89
C GLY A 121 3.69 32.97 0.56
N THR A 122 2.73 32.92 1.49
CA THR A 122 2.94 33.32 2.89
C THR A 122 2.72 32.18 3.88
N GLN A 123 3.41 32.23 5.02
CA GLN A 123 3.22 31.23 6.08
C GLN A 123 1.80 31.26 6.67
N VAL A 124 1.16 32.43 6.69
CA VAL A 124 -0.22 32.59 7.18
C VAL A 124 -1.21 31.82 6.31
N GLU A 125 -1.05 31.88 4.99
CA GLU A 125 -1.89 31.11 4.05
C GLU A 125 -1.68 29.60 4.20
N LYS A 126 -0.43 29.16 4.38
CA LYS A 126 -0.10 27.74 4.60
C LYS A 126 -0.74 27.19 5.87
N VAL A 127 -0.62 27.92 6.97
CA VAL A 127 -1.26 27.57 8.25
C VAL A 127 -2.79 27.57 8.11
N GLY A 128 -3.35 28.56 7.41
CA GLY A 128 -4.79 28.63 7.14
C GLY A 128 -5.30 27.48 6.25
N LEU A 129 -4.47 26.95 5.36
CA LEU A 129 -4.79 25.74 4.59
C LEU A 129 -4.79 24.50 5.50
N LEU A 130 -3.73 24.32 6.30
CA LEU A 130 -3.59 23.18 7.20
C LEU A 130 -4.70 23.12 8.26
N ASP A 131 -5.12 24.26 8.80
CA ASP A 131 -6.21 24.32 9.78
C ASP A 131 -7.55 23.79 9.22
N LYS A 132 -7.79 23.94 7.91
CA LYS A 132 -8.97 23.36 7.25
C LYS A 132 -8.93 21.84 7.23
N TYR A 133 -7.76 21.24 7.07
CA TYR A 133 -7.60 19.78 7.15
C TYR A 133 -7.72 19.29 8.61
N ARG A 134 -7.38 20.15 9.57
CA ARG A 134 -7.51 19.86 11.00
C ARG A 134 -8.94 19.86 11.51
N ARG A 135 -9.82 20.72 10.99
CA ARG A 135 -11.23 20.81 11.43
C ARG A 135 -12.19 20.75 10.23
N PRO A 136 -12.43 19.56 9.67
CA PRO A 136 -13.26 19.41 8.48
C PRO A 136 -14.71 19.86 8.70
N GLU A 137 -15.24 19.75 9.91
CA GLU A 137 -16.58 20.21 10.29
C GLU A 137 -16.82 21.70 10.02
N ASN A 138 -15.79 22.54 10.17
CA ASN A 138 -15.87 23.99 9.93
C ASN A 138 -15.89 24.36 8.44
N ASN A 139 -15.43 23.46 7.57
CA ASN A 139 -15.39 23.68 6.12
C ASN A 139 -16.79 23.61 5.47
N THR A 140 -17.75 22.97 6.15
CA THR A 140 -19.14 22.90 5.65
C THR A 140 -19.90 24.22 5.79
N VAL A 141 -19.44 25.11 6.69
CA VAL A 141 -20.14 26.35 7.08
C VAL A 141 -19.64 27.58 6.30
N GLN A 142 -18.38 27.60 5.84
CA GLN A 142 -17.82 28.76 5.11
C GLN A 142 -17.98 28.66 3.58
N ARG A 143 -19.22 28.84 3.07
CA ARG A 143 -19.48 29.10 1.63
C ARG A 143 -19.44 30.59 1.22
N ASN A 144 -19.35 31.52 2.17
CA ASN A 144 -19.67 32.94 1.95
C ASN A 144 -18.59 33.95 2.44
N GLY A 145 -17.30 33.73 2.16
CA GLY A 145 -16.22 34.72 2.36
C GLY A 145 -15.81 35.43 1.06
N PRO A 146 -15.27 36.67 1.10
CA PRO A 146 -15.09 37.53 -0.09
C PRO A 146 -13.87 37.20 -0.97
N VAL A 147 -13.06 36.20 -0.62
CA VAL A 147 -11.92 35.75 -1.45
C VAL A 147 -12.16 34.32 -1.86
N SER A 148 -12.65 34.16 -3.09
CA SER A 148 -13.03 32.88 -3.65
C SER A 148 -12.08 32.51 -4.77
N PRO A 149 -11.25 31.46 -4.62
CA PRO A 149 -10.89 30.63 -5.74
C PRO A 149 -11.97 29.54 -5.85
N ARG A 150 -13.23 29.92 -6.12
CA ARG A 150 -14.38 29.00 -6.33
C ARG A 150 -14.10 27.93 -7.39
N ARG A 151 -13.11 28.14 -8.28
CA ARG A 151 -12.67 27.16 -9.28
C ARG A 151 -11.66 26.13 -8.79
N PHE A 152 -10.99 26.37 -7.65
CA PHE A 152 -9.95 25.47 -7.14
C PHE A 152 -10.54 24.29 -6.36
N TRP A 153 -11.66 24.51 -5.66
CA TRP A 153 -12.21 23.55 -4.68
C TRP A 153 -13.26 22.59 -5.24
N SER A 154 -13.84 22.88 -6.42
CA SER A 154 -14.84 22.02 -7.06
C SER A 154 -14.26 20.74 -7.68
N SER A 155 -12.94 20.65 -7.81
CA SER A 155 -12.24 19.54 -8.48
C SER A 155 -11.67 18.49 -7.52
N PHE A 156 -11.93 18.61 -6.21
CA PHE A 156 -11.27 17.80 -5.18
C PHE A 156 -12.24 16.93 -4.34
N PRO A 157 -13.00 16.01 -4.95
CA PRO A 157 -13.86 15.09 -4.18
C PRO A 157 -13.06 14.03 -3.40
N ILE A 158 -11.80 13.76 -3.76
CA ILE A 158 -11.05 12.61 -3.22
C ILE A 158 -10.35 12.92 -1.87
N LEU A 159 -9.99 14.19 -1.62
CA LEU A 159 -9.27 14.61 -0.41
C LEU A 159 -10.14 14.71 0.86
N LEU A 160 -11.47 14.61 0.71
CA LEU A 160 -12.44 14.84 1.80
C LEU A 160 -13.06 13.57 2.36
N LEU A 161 -12.58 12.38 1.99
CA LEU A 161 -13.00 11.17 2.72
C LEU A 161 -12.61 11.35 4.20
N PRO A 162 -13.54 11.13 5.15
CA PRO A 162 -13.32 11.37 6.59
C PRO A 162 -12.07 10.67 7.14
N VAL A 163 -11.73 9.54 6.52
CA VAL A 163 -10.54 8.72 6.76
C VAL A 163 -9.24 9.51 6.60
N ASN A 164 -9.15 10.32 5.55
CA ASN A 164 -7.94 11.10 5.27
C ASN A 164 -7.79 12.25 6.27
N CYS A 165 -8.87 12.97 6.59
CA CYS A 165 -8.78 14.10 7.54
C CYS A 165 -8.26 13.68 8.93
N LYS A 166 -8.71 12.54 9.47
CA LYS A 166 -8.21 12.01 10.76
C LYS A 166 -6.74 11.59 10.71
N LEU A 167 -6.35 10.95 9.62
CA LEU A 167 -4.97 10.52 9.39
C LEU A 167 -4.02 11.72 9.30
N PHE A 168 -4.41 12.76 8.56
CA PHE A 168 -3.69 14.03 8.48
C PHE A 168 -3.64 14.74 9.85
N GLN A 169 -4.74 14.81 10.60
CA GLN A 169 -4.76 15.40 11.95
C GLN A 169 -3.70 14.79 12.89
N LYS A 170 -3.63 13.45 12.95
CA LYS A 170 -2.69 12.75 13.84
C LYS A 170 -1.24 12.77 13.35
N LEU A 171 -1.00 12.68 12.04
CA LEU A 171 0.36 12.66 11.49
C LEU A 171 1.07 14.00 11.57
N PHE A 172 0.34 15.11 11.43
CA PHE A 172 0.93 16.45 11.55
C PHE A 172 1.00 16.95 12.99
N GLY A 173 0.59 16.14 13.99
CA GLY A 173 0.75 16.47 15.41
C GLY A 173 0.02 17.75 15.81
N ILE A 174 -1.17 17.99 15.25
CA ILE A 174 -2.01 19.14 15.59
C ILE A 174 -3.41 18.70 16.03
#